data_AF-A0AAF1ARN6-F1
#
_entry.id   AF-A0AAF1ARN6-F1
#
_cell.length_a   1.000
_cell.length_b   1.000
_cell.length_c   1.000
_cell.angle_alpha   90.00
_cell.angle_beta   90.00
_cell.angle_gamma   90.00
#
_symmetry.space_group_name_H-M   'P 1'
#
loop_
_entity.id
_entity.type
_entity.pdbx_description
1 polymer ?
#
loop_
_entity_poly.entity_id
_entity_poly.type
_entity_poly.pdbx_seq_one_letter_code
_entity_poly.pdbx_strand_id
1 'polypeptide(L)' 'MQTTEIIFVPAPAIGHLVSMVEMAKLLISRHRHLSATILLVANFPYNVGVDNYVDSFSRDLLAVY' A
#
# COMPACT_ATOMS: atom_id res chain seq x y z
N MET A 1 11.54 -15.65 15.08
CA MET A 1 10.06 -15.64 14.95
C MET A 1 9.75 -15.49 13.48
N GLN A 2 8.79 -16.22 12.94
CA GLN A 2 8.47 -16.14 11.51
C GLN A 2 7.59 -14.91 11.26
N THR A 3 7.90 -14.13 10.22
CA THR A 3 7.06 -13.02 9.75
C THR A 3 6.04 -13.57 8.76
N THR A 4 4.77 -13.21 8.92
CA THR A 4 3.69 -13.54 7.98
C THR A 4 3.48 -12.37 7.04
N GLU A 5 3.54 -12.63 5.74
CA GLU A 5 3.26 -11.64 4.71
C GLU A 5 1.76 -11.63 4.36
N ILE A 6 1.17 -10.43 4.32
CA ILE A 6 -0.18 -10.19 3.85
C ILE A 6 -0.11 -9.45 2.51
N ILE A 7 -0.85 -9.96 1.53
CA ILE A 7 -0.95 -9.36 0.20
C ILE A 7 -2.32 -8.68 0.07
N PHE A 8 -2.32 -7.37 -0.11
CA PHE A 8 -3.50 -6.57 -0.41
C PHE A 8 -3.63 -6.38 -1.92
N VAL A 9 -4.82 -6.66 -2.46
CA VAL A 9 -5.16 -6.46 -3.87
C VAL A 9 -6.34 -5.49 -3.94
N PRO A 10 -6.11 -4.17 -3.93
CA PRO A 10 -7.19 -3.19 -3.99
C PRO A 10 -7.90 -3.24 -5.33
N ALA A 11 -9.19 -2.91 -5.32
CA ALA A 11 -9.89 -2.58 -6.55
C ALA A 11 -9.25 -1.32 -7.19
N PRO A 12 -9.28 -1.19 -8.52
CA PRO A 12 -8.81 0.01 -9.21
C PRO A 12 -9.53 1.28 -8.75
N ALA A 13 -8.86 2.43 -8.87
CA ALA A 13 -9.20 3.76 -8.35
C ALA A 13 -8.52 4.15 -7.03
N ILE A 14 -8.13 5.42 -6.94
CA ILE A 14 -7.27 5.97 -5.89
C ILE A 14 -7.86 5.80 -4.47
N GLY A 15 -9.18 5.93 -4.31
CA GLY A 15 -9.82 5.78 -2.99
C GLY A 15 -9.65 4.37 -2.40
N HIS A 16 -9.70 3.34 -3.24
CA HIS A 16 -9.48 1.95 -2.82
C HIS A 16 -8.01 1.70 -2.45
N LEU A 17 -7.07 2.28 -3.21
CA LEU A 17 -5.64 2.21 -2.90
C LEU A 17 -5.32 2.85 -1.56
N VAL A 18 -5.69 4.12 -1.37
CA VAL A 18 -5.41 4.86 -0.13
C VAL A 18 -5.98 4.12 1.09
N SER A 19 -7.22 3.65 0.99
CA SER A 19 -7.87 2.91 2.09
C SER A 19 -7.14 1.62 2.44
N MET A 20 -6.64 0.87 1.46
CA MET A 20 -5.87 -0.35 1.72
C MET A 20 -4.48 -0.06 2.28
N VAL A 21 -3.83 1.03 1.87
CA VAL A 21 -2.55 1.46 2.44
C VAL A 21 -2.69 1.79 3.93
N GLU A 22 -3.70 2.57 4.30
CA GLU A 22 -3.94 2.93 5.70
C GLU A 22 -4.31 1.70 6.54
N MET A 23 -5.09 0.76 5.99
CA MET A 23 -5.37 -0.52 6.64
C MET A 23 -4.10 -1.36 6.84
N ALA A 24 -3.23 -1.45 5.83
CA ALA A 24 -1.96 -2.16 5.93
C ALA A 24 -1.05 -1.56 7.02
N LYS A 25 -0.90 -0.23 7.05
CA LYS A 25 -0.15 0.49 8.11
C LYS A 25 -0.68 0.16 9.51
N LEU A 26 -2.00 0.19 9.70
CA LEU A 26 -2.62 -0.14 10.98
C LEU A 26 -2.32 -1.60 11.40
N LEU A 27 -2.41 -2.55 10.46
CA LEU A 27 -2.17 -3.97 10.77
C LEU A 27 -0.71 -4.25 11.15
N ILE A 28 0.25 -3.76 10.37
CA ILE A 28 1.69 -3.98 10.67
C ILE A 28 2.11 -3.24 11.95
N SER A 29 1.48 -2.11 12.28
CA SER A 29 1.76 -1.38 13.53
C SER A 29 1.28 -2.14 14.77
N ARG A 30 0.17 -2.89 14.65
CA ARG A 30 -0.44 -3.66 15.76
C ARG A 30 0.18 -5.04 15.92
N HIS A 31 0.65 -5.63 14.83
CA HIS A 31 1.16 -7.00 14.81
C HIS A 31 2.59 -7.01 14.24
N ARG A 32 3.58 -7.00 15.13
CA ARG A 32 5.02 -6.94 14.76
C ARG A 32 5.53 -8.14 13.94
N HIS A 33 4.75 -9.21 13.83
CA HIS A 33 5.09 -10.37 13.00
C HIS A 33 4.44 -10.29 11.61
N LEU A 34 3.74 -9.20 11.27
CA LEU A 34 3.15 -9.01 9.96
C LEU A 34 4.02 -8.10 9.09
N SER A 35 4.14 -8.46 7.83
CA SER A 35 4.53 -7.56 6.73
C SER A 35 3.36 -7.41 5.76
N ALA A 36 3.36 -6.34 4.98
CA ALA A 36 2.31 -6.05 4.02
C ALA A 36 2.89 -5.70 2.66
N THR A 37 2.30 -6.28 1.62
CA THR A 37 2.57 -5.98 0.21
C THR A 37 1.27 -5.53 -0.44
N ILE A 38 1.30 -4.46 -1.23
CA ILE A 38 0.13 -3.97 -1.99
C ILE A 38 0.39 -4.23 -3.47
N LEU A 39 -0.42 -5.09 -4.08
CA LEU A 39 -0.33 -5.43 -5.50
C LEU A 39 -1.27 -4.55 -6.31
N LEU A 40 -0.69 -3.75 -7.20
CA LEU A 40 -1.42 -2.88 -8.11
C LEU A 40 -1.57 -3.56 -9.47
N VAL A 41 -2.78 -3.50 -10.03
CA VAL A 41 -3.02 -3.90 -11.42
C VAL A 41 -2.72 -2.71 -12.32
N ALA A 42 -1.68 -2.82 -13.15
CA ALA A 42 -1.31 -1.78 -14.11
C ALA A 42 -2.32 -1.69 -15.28
N ASN A 43 -2.32 -0.55 -15.97
CA ASN A 43 -3.08 -0.34 -17.20
C ASN A 43 -4.61 -0.54 -17.08
N PHE A 44 -5.20 -0.14 -15.94
CA PHE A 44 -6.65 -0.12 -15.74
C PHE A 44 -7.21 1.29 -16.05
N PRO A 45 -8.38 1.41 -16.72
CA PRO A 45 -8.93 2.71 -17.14
C PRO A 45 -9.21 3.69 -16.00
N TYR A 46 -9.29 3.22 -14.75
CA TYR A 46 -9.57 4.04 -13.56
C TYR A 46 -8.36 4.27 -12.65
N ASN A 47 -7.14 3.93 -13.09
CA ASN A 47 -5.92 4.12 -12.29
C ASN A 47 -5.38 5.56 -12.28
N VAL A 48 -6.25 6.55 -12.51
CA VAL A 48 -5.85 7.96 -12.51
C VAL A 48 -5.28 8.34 -11.13
N GLY A 49 -4.05 8.86 -11.12
CA GLY A 49 -3.38 9.33 -9.91
C GLY A 49 -2.74 8.25 -9.03
N VAL A 50 -2.80 6.97 -9.41
CA VAL A 50 -2.13 5.88 -8.70
C VAL A 50 -0.61 6.09 -8.70
N ASP A 51 -0.02 6.38 -9.86
CA ASP A 51 1.44 6.60 -9.98
C ASP A 51 1.91 7.79 -9.14
N ASN A 52 1.19 8.91 -9.20
CA ASN A 52 1.48 10.10 -8.38
C ASN A 52 1.46 9.78 -6.87
N TYR A 53 0.53 8.92 -6.45
CA TYR A 53 0.42 8.50 -5.06
C TYR A 53 1.58 7.57 -4.65
N VAL A 54 1.94 6.61 -5.51
CA VAL A 54 3.10 5.73 -5.28
C VAL A 54 4.39 6.56 -5.18
N ASP A 55 4.55 7.55 -6.04
CA ASP A 55 5.69 8.48 -6.00
C ASP A 55 5.71 9.32 -4.73
N SER A 56 4.58 9.91 -4.31
CA SER A 56 4.54 10.68 -3.07
C SER A 56 4.80 9.81 -1.85
N PHE A 57 4.21 8.61 -1.82
CA PHE A 57 4.42 7.64 -0.74
C PHE A 57 5.89 7.22 -0.62
N SER A 58 6.55 6.97 -1.76
CA SER A 58 7.97 6.61 -1.78
C SER A 58 8.86 7.75 -1.29
N ARG A 59 8.54 9.00 -1.66
CA ARG A 59 9.25 10.20 -1.16
C ARG A 59 9.06 10.38 0.35
N ASP A 60 7.83 10.21 0.85
CA ASP A 60 7.53 10.33 2.28
C ASP A 60 8.32 9.29 3.09
N LEU A 61 8.44 8.06 2.58
CA LEU A 61 9.25 7.03 3.22
C LEU A 61 10.73 7.45 3.29
N LEU A 62 11.29 7.94 2.17
CA LEU A 62 12.68 8.38 2.11
C LEU A 62 12.97 9.61 2.98
N ALA A 63 11.99 10.47 3.25
CA ALA A 63 12.16 11.65 4.10
C ALA A 63 12.25 11.32 5.61
N VAL A 64 11.87 10.09 6.01
CA VAL A 64 11.89 9.63 7.40
C VAL A 64 13.17 8.84 7.73
N TYR A 65 13.98 8.51 6.73
CA TYR A 65 15.30 7.88 6.86
C TYR A 65 16.43 8.87 6.63
#